data_AF-Q11C33-F1
#
_entry.id   AF-Q11C33-F1
#
_cell.length_a   1.000
_cell.length_b   1.000
_cell.length_c   1.000
_cell.angle_alpha   90.00
_cell.angle_beta   90.00
_cell.angle_gamma   90.00
#
_symmetry.space_group_name_H-M   'P 1'
#
loop_
_entity.id
_entity.type
_entity.pdbx_description
1 polymer ?
#
loop_
_entity_poly.entity_id
_entity_poly.type
_entity_poly.pdbx_seq_one_letter_code
_entity_poly.pdbx_strand_id
1 'polypeptide(L)'
;MITISAADIDRCLTYRGLVETLRNAFANGAVQPVRHHHTISHPQGNDLTLLLMPAWTDFSAEQDGHIGVKIVTVSPDNNSIGKPAVMGLYLLMDDRR
;
A
#
# COMPACT_ATOMS: atom_id res chain seq x y z
N MET A 1 1.33 -18.03 -4.30
CA MET A 1 1.45 -16.75 -3.56
C MET A 1 2.89 -16.63 -3.10
N ILE A 2 3.57 -15.55 -3.49
CA ILE A 2 4.95 -15.26 -3.08
C ILE A 2 4.88 -14.29 -1.90
N THR A 3 5.65 -14.54 -0.85
CA THR A 3 5.81 -13.60 0.28
C THR A 3 7.16 -12.91 0.14
N ILE A 4 7.13 -11.58 0.15
CA ILE A 4 8.32 -10.73 0.08
C ILE A 4 8.42 -9.99 1.41
N SER A 5 9.54 -10.17 2.13
CA SER A 5 9.73 -9.54 3.45
C SER A 5 10.17 -8.08 3.33
N ALA A 6 10.09 -7.32 4.41
CA ALA A 6 10.65 -5.97 4.46
C ALA A 6 12.16 -5.97 4.13
N ALA A 7 12.92 -6.95 4.63
CA ALA A 7 14.34 -7.09 4.33
C ALA A 7 14.61 -7.39 2.84
N ASP A 8 13.71 -8.13 2.17
CA ASP A 8 13.81 -8.35 0.72
C ASP A 8 13.57 -7.06 -0.05
N ILE A 9 12.59 -6.25 0.37
CA ILE A 9 12.32 -4.93 -0.21
C ILE A 9 13.53 -4.01 -0.03
N ASP A 10 14.08 -3.91 1.17
CA ASP A 10 15.23 -3.05 1.49
C ASP A 10 16.49 -3.43 0.71
N ARG A 11 16.66 -4.73 0.43
CA ARG A 11 17.79 -5.24 -0.35
C ARG A 11 17.63 -5.00 -1.86
N CYS A 12 16.40 -5.07 -2.37
CA CYS A 12 16.13 -5.05 -3.81
C CYS A 12 15.82 -3.65 -4.36
N LEU A 13 15.28 -2.74 -3.54
CA LEU A 13 14.84 -1.42 -3.99
C LEU A 13 15.80 -0.32 -3.53
N THR A 14 15.84 0.77 -4.29
CA THR A 14 16.64 1.96 -3.96
C THR A 14 15.78 3.20 -3.92
N TYR A 15 16.18 4.19 -3.12
CA TYR A 15 15.49 5.49 -3.07
C TYR A 15 15.45 6.19 -4.43
N ARG A 16 16.53 6.14 -5.21
CA ARG A 16 16.53 6.71 -6.57
C ARG A 16 15.52 6.00 -7.46
N GLY A 17 15.50 4.66 -7.45
CA GLY A 17 14.52 3.87 -8.19
C GLY A 17 13.09 4.25 -7.83
N LEU A 18 12.79 4.36 -6.53
CA LEU A 18 11.48 4.80 -6.04
C LEU A 18 11.07 6.16 -6.61
N VAL A 19 11.97 7.16 -6.57
CA VAL A 19 11.67 8.51 -7.08
C VAL A 19 11.36 8.49 -8.58
N GLU A 20 12.16 7.77 -9.37
CA GLU A 20 11.95 7.68 -10.82
C GLU A 20 10.66 6.93 -11.15
N THR A 21 10.38 5.82 -10.47
CA THR A 21 9.13 5.06 -10.63
C THR A 21 7.91 5.92 -10.29
N LEU A 22 7.94 6.67 -9.18
CA LEU A 22 6.86 7.57 -8.81
C LEU A 22 6.68 8.68 -9.85
N ARG A 23 7.76 9.28 -10.34
CA ARG A 23 7.67 10.32 -11.38
C ARG A 23 6.92 9.83 -12.61
N ASN A 24 7.26 8.64 -13.09
CA ASN A 24 6.59 8.05 -14.26
C ASN A 24 5.14 7.70 -13.95
N ALA A 25 4.86 7.10 -12.79
CA ALA A 25 3.49 6.75 -12.40
C ALA A 25 2.58 7.98 -12.27
N PHE A 26 3.08 9.10 -11.73
CA PHE A 26 2.32 10.34 -11.65
C PHE A 26 2.11 10.99 -13.03
N ALA A 27 3.07 10.85 -13.95
CA ALA A 27 2.95 11.41 -15.30
C ALA A 27 1.98 10.60 -16.19
N ASN A 28 2.02 9.28 -16.09
CA ASN A 28 1.21 8.37 -16.92
C ASN A 28 -0.18 8.10 -16.30
N GLY A 29 -0.29 8.24 -14.99
CA GLY A 29 -1.51 7.92 -14.25
C GLY A 29 -1.66 6.43 -13.93
N ALA A 30 -2.67 6.14 -13.11
CA ALA A 30 -3.13 4.79 -12.79
C ALA A 30 -4.60 4.88 -12.36
N VAL A 31 -5.33 3.78 -12.45
CA VAL A 31 -6.69 3.74 -11.91
C VAL A 31 -6.59 3.54 -10.39
N GLN A 32 -6.94 4.59 -9.66
CA GLN A 32 -6.97 4.58 -8.19
C GLN A 32 -8.29 5.18 -7.68
N PRO A 33 -9.25 4.36 -7.20
CA PRO A 33 -10.41 4.90 -6.53
C PRO A 33 -10.02 5.56 -5.20
N VAL A 34 -10.95 6.34 -4.64
CA VAL A 34 -10.77 6.94 -3.31
C VAL A 34 -10.53 5.84 -2.29
N ARG A 35 -9.46 5.99 -1.49
CA ARG A 35 -9.12 5.03 -0.44
C ARG A 35 -10.23 4.91 0.60
N HIS A 36 -10.48 3.68 1.04
CA HIS A 36 -11.45 3.41 2.11
C HIS A 36 -10.82 3.70 3.47
N HIS A 37 -11.61 4.31 4.36
CA HIS A 37 -11.25 4.52 5.77
C HIS A 37 -12.29 3.82 6.62
N HIS A 38 -11.85 2.88 7.45
CA HIS A 38 -12.69 2.21 8.42
C HIS A 38 -12.17 2.54 9.81
N THR A 39 -12.92 3.35 10.54
CA THR A 39 -12.67 3.57 11.96
C THR A 39 -13.05 2.31 12.72
N ILE A 40 -12.13 1.80 13.53
CA ILE A 40 -12.35 0.66 14.42
C ILE A 40 -12.22 1.22 15.84
N SER A 41 -13.30 1.12 16.62
CA SER A 41 -13.35 1.72 17.94
C SER A 41 -12.51 0.92 18.93
N HIS A 42 -11.71 1.61 19.75
CA HIS A 42 -10.92 0.96 20.80
C HIS A 42 -11.52 1.27 22.18
N PRO A 43 -11.78 0.27 23.05
CA PRO A 43 -12.41 0.51 24.36
C PRO A 43 -11.59 1.38 25.31
N GLN A 44 -10.26 1.40 25.12
CA GLN A 44 -9.30 2.10 25.98
C GLN A 44 -8.24 2.77 25.10
N GLY A 45 -8.39 4.06 24.79
CA GLY A 45 -7.44 4.80 23.95
C GLY A 45 -8.09 5.39 22.70
N ASN A 46 -7.24 5.75 21.74
CA ASN A 46 -7.67 6.35 20.49
C ASN A 46 -8.15 5.28 19.51
N ASP A 47 -9.16 5.62 18.71
CA ASP A 47 -9.61 4.79 17.61
C ASP A 47 -8.48 4.54 16.61
N LEU A 48 -8.48 3.33 16.03
CA LEU A 48 -7.55 2.94 14.99
C LEU A 48 -8.26 2.95 13.63
N THR A 49 -7.50 3.28 12.58
CA THR A 49 -8.03 3.36 11.21
C THR A 49 -7.47 2.24 10.36
N LEU A 50 -8.35 1.45 9.74
CA LEU A 50 -7.99 0.54 8.65
C LEU A 50 -8.17 1.28 7.31
N LEU A 51 -7.08 1.35 6.55
CA LEU A 51 -7.02 1.95 5.22
C LEU A 51 -6.90 0.86 4.15
N LEU A 52 -7.79 0.90 3.17
CA LEU A 52 -7.69 0.09 1.95
C LEU A 52 -7.44 1.01 0.76
N MET A 53 -6.31 0.81 0.10
CA MET A 53 -5.87 1.62 -1.03
C MET A 53 -5.66 0.72 -2.27
N PRO A 54 -6.74 0.34 -2.97
CA PRO A 54 -6.62 -0.42 -4.21
C PRO A 54 -6.18 0.49 -5.36
N ALA A 55 -5.41 -0.05 -6.29
CA ALA A 55 -5.04 0.59 -7.55
C ALA A 55 -4.71 -0.48 -8.60
N TRP A 56 -4.87 -0.13 -9.89
CA TRP A 56 -4.52 -0.99 -11.01
C TRP A 56 -4.07 -0.18 -12.24
N THR A 57 -3.33 -0.85 -13.12
CA THR A 57 -3.04 -0.34 -14.46
C THR A 57 -4.34 -0.11 -15.23
N ASP A 58 -4.43 0.98 -16.00
CA ASP A 58 -5.57 1.18 -16.90
C ASP A 58 -5.47 0.21 -18.08
N PHE A 59 -6.11 -0.95 -17.94
CA PHE A 59 -6.08 -2.02 -18.95
C PHE A 59 -6.83 -1.68 -20.24
N SER A 60 -7.44 -0.50 -20.34
CA SER A 60 -7.95 0.03 -21.62
C SER A 60 -6.85 0.72 -22.45
N ALA A 61 -5.78 1.18 -21.80
CA ALA A 61 -4.65 1.88 -22.42
C ALA A 61 -3.36 1.05 -22.47
N GLU A 62 -3.17 0.12 -21.51
CA GLU A 62 -1.98 -0.74 -21.41
C GLU A 62 -2.38 -2.22 -21.35
N GLN A 63 -1.68 -3.09 -22.07
CA GLN A 63 -2.00 -4.52 -22.11
C GLN A 63 -1.38 -5.30 -20.95
N ASP A 64 -0.22 -4.87 -20.48
CA ASP A 64 0.48 -5.48 -19.36
C ASP A 64 0.36 -4.57 -18.14
N GLY A 65 0.07 -5.14 -16.98
CA GLY A 65 -0.14 -4.33 -15.80
C GLY A 65 -0.32 -5.15 -14.53
N HIS A 66 -0.61 -4.43 -13.46
CA HIS A 66 -0.71 -5.00 -12.14
C HIS A 66 -1.97 -4.51 -11.44
N ILE A 67 -2.52 -5.38 -10.58
CA ILE A 67 -3.59 -5.02 -9.65
C ILE A 67 -3.03 -5.19 -8.25
N GLY A 68 -3.28 -4.22 -7.37
CA GLY A 68 -2.87 -4.38 -5.99
C GLY A 68 -3.66 -3.55 -5.01
N VAL A 69 -3.51 -3.92 -3.73
CA VAL A 69 -4.10 -3.21 -2.61
C VAL A 69 -3.07 -3.05 -1.51
N LYS A 70 -2.89 -1.82 -1.06
CA LYS A 70 -2.19 -1.54 0.19
C LYS A 70 -3.21 -1.58 1.33
N ILE A 71 -2.97 -2.46 2.30
CA ILE A 71 -3.78 -2.64 3.50
C ILE A 71 -2.96 -2.14 4.67
N VAL A 72 -3.43 -1.09 5.34
CA VAL A 72 -2.69 -0.40 6.39
C VAL A 72 -3.57 -0.17 7.60
N THR A 73 -3.03 -0.39 8.79
CA THR A 73 -3.60 0.13 10.04
C THR A 73 -2.81 1.35 10.49
N VAL A 74 -3.53 2.35 10.99
CA VAL A 74 -2.99 3.50 11.70
C VAL A 74 -3.48 3.42 13.14
N SER A 75 -2.55 3.23 14.08
CA SER A 75 -2.81 3.08 15.51
C SER A 75 -2.07 4.19 16.26
N PRO A 76 -2.76 5.29 16.63
CA PRO A 76 -2.11 6.45 17.26
C PRO A 76 -1.33 6.09 18.53
N ASP A 77 -1.85 5.15 19.31
CA ASP A 77 -1.30 4.80 20.62
C ASP A 77 -0.09 3.86 20.56
N ASN A 78 0.23 3.27 19.40
CA ASN A 78 1.32 2.29 19.27
C ASN A 78 2.69 2.87 19.68
N ASN A 79 2.91 4.17 19.43
CA ASN A 79 4.16 4.82 19.80
C ASN A 79 4.40 4.80 21.33
N SER A 80 3.32 4.86 22.14
CA SER A 80 3.41 4.81 23.61
C SER A 80 3.90 3.47 24.15
N ILE A 81 3.79 2.41 23.35
CA ILE A 81 4.19 1.04 23.69
C ILE A 81 5.34 0.54 22.80
N GLY A 82 6.07 1.45 22.15
CA GLY A 82 7.25 1.12 21.34
C GLY A 82 6.95 0.35 20.04
N LYS A 83 5.72 0.42 19.52
CA LYS A 83 5.32 -0.18 18.24
C LYS A 83 5.19 0.89 17.15
N PRO A 84 5.36 0.54 15.86
CA PRO A 84 5.09 1.46 14.77
C PRO A 84 3.63 1.93 14.75
N ALA A 85 3.40 3.25 14.64
CA ALA A 85 2.06 3.81 14.47
C ALA A 85 1.36 3.35 13.18
N VAL A 86 2.13 2.96 12.17
CA VAL A 86 1.63 2.48 10.87
C VAL A 86 2.16 1.07 10.65
N MET A 87 1.25 0.14 10.40
CA MET A 87 1.59 -1.21 9.95
C MET A 87 0.83 -1.50 8.68
N GLY A 88 1.44 -2.20 7.74
CA GLY A 88 0.74 -2.55 6.52
C GLY A 88 1.43 -3.61 5.70
N LEU A 89 0.69 -4.08 4.71
CA LEU A 89 1.16 -5.00 3.70
C LEU A 89 0.62 -4.57 2.34
N TYR A 90 1.25 -5.06 1.29
CA TYR A 90 0.81 -4.88 -0.08
C TYR A 90 0.48 -6.24 -0.67
N LEU A 91 -0.72 -6.39 -1.20
CA LEU A 91 -1.10 -7.55 -2.01
C LEU A 91 -0.95 -7.15 -3.47
N LEU A 92 0.01 -7.76 -4.16
CA LEU A 92 0.17 -7.68 -5.60
C LEU A 92 -0.47 -8.92 -6.22
N MET A 93 -1.39 -8.71 -7.15
CA MET A 93 -2.14 -9.76 -7.82
C MET A 93 -1.82 -9.73 -9.31
N ASP A 94 -1.70 -10.93 -9.86
CA ASP A 94 -1.53 -11.16 -11.28
C ASP A 94 -2.86 -10.92 -12.00
N ASP A 95 -2.81 -10.08 -13.02
CA ASP A 95 -3.86 -10.00 -14.03
C ASP A 95 -3.62 -11.17 -15.01
N ARG A 96 -4.18 -12.34 -14.69
CA ARG A 96 -4.29 -13.40 -15.69
C ARG A 96 -5.55 -13.18 -16.50
N ARG A 97 -5.37 -12.62 -17.69
CA ARG A 97 -6.18 -13.00 -18.84
C ARG A 97 -5.73 -14.38 -19.36
#